data_AF-A0A0R3LTS5-F1
#
_entry.id   AF-A0A0R3LTS5-F1
#
_cell.length_a   1.000
_cell.length_b   1.000
_cell.length_c   1.000
_cell.angle_alpha   90.00
_cell.angle_beta   90.00
_cell.angle_gamma   90.00
#
_symmetry.space_group_name_H-M   'P 1'
#
loop_
_entity.id
_entity.type
_entity.pdbx_description
1 polymer ?
#
loop_
_entity_poly.entity_id
_entity_poly.type
_entity_poly.pdbx_seq_one_letter_code
_entity_poly.pdbx_strand_id
1 'polypeptide(L)' 'MISLSDDEMSAVIDAARPIPSRDRSDFVREVVAELAKYPEIGPGIIGRVVAKIQRAHLNPPSLRVEPRLRW' A
#
# COMPACT_ATOMS: atom_id res chain seq x y z
N MET A 1 10.06 -12.19 -11.14
CA MET A 1 8.86 -11.64 -11.81
C MET A 1 7.66 -12.14 -11.03
N ILE A 2 6.86 -11.23 -10.47
CA ILE A 2 5.65 -11.61 -9.71
C ILE A 2 4.52 -11.78 -10.71
N SER A 3 3.80 -12.90 -10.63
CA SER A 3 2.56 -13.10 -11.37
C SER A 3 1.42 -12.98 -10.37
N LEU A 4 0.63 -11.92 -10.48
CA LEU A 4 -0.64 -11.78 -9.78
C LEU A 4 -1.75 -12.30 -10.68
N SER A 5 -2.80 -12.89 -10.11
CA SER A 5 -4.04 -13.15 -10.84
C SER A 5 -4.76 -11.84 -11.18
N ASP A 6 -5.73 -11.88 -12.09
CA ASP A 6 -6.55 -10.71 -12.44
C ASP A 6 -7.32 -10.16 -11.23
N ASP A 7 -7.84 -11.05 -10.37
CA ASP A 7 -8.54 -10.67 -9.14
C ASP A 7 -7.60 -9.97 -8.15
N GLU A 8 -6.37 -10.47 -8.03
CA GLU A 8 -5.33 -9.90 -7.17
C GLU A 8 -4.89 -8.53 -7.68
N MET A 9 -4.73 -8.38 -9.00
CA MET A 9 -4.44 -7.11 -9.63
C MET A 9 -5.60 -6.11 -9.42
N SER A 10 -6.85 -6.55 -9.58
CA SER A 10 -8.03 -5.72 -9.33
C SER A 10 -8.05 -5.23 -7.88
N ALA A 11 -7.75 -6.10 -6.92
CA ALA A 11 -7.69 -5.71 -5.50
C ALA A 11 -6.64 -4.62 -5.22
N VAL A 12 -5.47 -4.71 -5.86
CA VAL A 12 -4.42 -3.67 -5.75
C VAL A 12 -4.89 -2.34 -6.36
N ILE A 13 -5.51 -2.38 -7.54
CA ILE A 13 -6.03 -1.18 -8.21
C ILE A 13 -7.15 -0.53 -7.39
N ASP A 14 -8.07 -1.32 -6.86
CA ASP A 14 -9.17 -0.83 -6.03
C ASP A 14 -8.66 -0.19 -4.74
N ALA A 15 -7.62 -0.76 -4.14
CA ALA A 15 -6.94 -0.17 -2.99
C ALA A 15 -6.19 1.14 -3.31
N ALA A 16 -5.84 1.38 -4.58
CA ALA A 16 -5.24 2.66 -4.99
C ALA A 16 -6.28 3.79 -5.15
N ARG A 17 -7.58 3.49 -5.20
CA ARG A 17 -8.65 4.51 -5.39
C ARG A 17 -8.59 5.70 -4.43
N PRO A 18 -8.41 5.52 -3.10
CA PRO A 18 -8.35 6.65 -2.16
C PRO A 18 -7.03 7.44 -2.22
N ILE A 19 -6.01 6.94 -2.92
CA ILE A 19 -4.70 7.61 -3.04
C ILE A 19 -4.79 8.70 -4.13
N PRO A 20 -4.21 9.89 -3.90
CA PRO A 20 -4.13 10.95 -4.91
C PRO A 20 -3.52 10.42 -6.21
N SER A 21 -4.07 10.82 -7.37
CA SER A 21 -3.68 10.27 -8.68
C SER A 21 -2.19 10.32 -8.96
N ARG A 22 -1.51 11.39 -8.54
CA ARG A 22 -0.04 11.57 -8.66
C ARG A 22 0.78 10.52 -7.88
N ASP A 23 0.23 9.98 -6.80
CA ASP A 23 0.95 9.09 -5.87
C ASP A 23 0.60 7.60 -6.12
N ARG A 24 -0.42 7.32 -6.94
CA ARG A 24 -0.89 5.95 -7.23
C ARG A 24 0.17 5.07 -7.88
N SER A 25 0.98 5.63 -8.78
CA SER A 25 2.05 4.87 -9.45
C SER A 25 3.12 4.42 -8.45
N ASP A 26 3.45 5.27 -7.48
CA ASP A 26 4.43 4.96 -6.44
C ASP A 26 3.86 3.94 -5.44
N PHE A 27 2.58 4.09 -5.06
CA PHE A 27 1.87 3.07 -4.27
C PHE A 27 1.93 1.68 -4.92
N VAL A 28 1.60 1.57 -6.21
CA VAL A 28 1.61 0.27 -6.91
C VAL A 28 3.02 -0.31 -6.96
N ARG A 29 4.04 0.53 -7.23
CA ARG A 29 5.45 0.09 -7.24
C ARG A 29 5.90 -0.42 -5.89
N GLU A 30 5.54 0.26 -4.81
CA GLU A 30 5.87 -0.18 -3.44
C GLU A 30 5.18 -1.50 -3.09
N VAL A 31 3.91 -1.67 -3.46
CA VAL A 31 3.17 -2.93 -3.26
C VAL A 31 3.88 -4.08 -3.97
N VAL A 32 4.22 -3.90 -5.24
CA VAL A 32 4.94 -4.91 -6.03
C VAL A 32 6.30 -5.21 -5.42
N ALA A 33 7.07 -4.19 -5.02
CA ALA A 33 8.38 -4.35 -4.42
C ALA A 33 8.34 -5.08 -3.06
N GLU A 34 7.30 -4.85 -2.26
CA GLU A 34 7.11 -5.55 -0.98
C GLU A 34 6.64 -6.99 -1.20
N LEU A 35 5.71 -7.23 -2.12
CA LEU A 35 5.26 -8.59 -2.50
C LEU A 35 6.43 -9.44 -3.02
N ALA A 36 7.40 -8.84 -3.70
CA ALA A 36 8.59 -9.53 -4.22
C ALA A 36 9.45 -10.18 -3.13
N LYS A 37 9.29 -9.75 -1.86
CA LYS A 37 10.05 -10.27 -0.73
C LYS A 37 9.47 -11.57 -0.16
N TYR A 38 8.25 -11.94 -0.55
CA TYR A 38 7.59 -13.14 -0.06
C TYR A 38 7.81 -14.29 -1.04
N PRO A 39 8.24 -15.48 -0.55
CA PRO A 39 8.48 -16.64 -1.41
C PRO A 39 7.19 -17.22 -2.00
N GLU A 40 6.07 -17.07 -1.28
CA GLU A 40 4.73 -17.44 -1.73
C GLU A 40 3.82 -16.23 -1.58
N ILE A 41 3.06 -15.92 -2.63
CA ILE A 41 2.09 -14.85 -2.64
C ILE A 41 0.71 -15.50 -2.64
N GLY A 42 -0.09 -15.15 -1.64
CA GLY A 42 -1.49 -15.54 -1.57
C GLY A 42 -2.35 -14.39 -1.05
N PRO A 43 -3.68 -14.54 -1.09
CA PRO A 43 -4.63 -13.45 -0.83
C PRO A 43 -4.40 -12.74 0.51
N GLY A 44 -4.06 -13.50 1.56
CA GLY A 44 -3.79 -12.96 2.89
C GLY A 44 -2.50 -12.14 2.99
N ILE A 45 -1.50 -12.38 2.14
CA ILE A 45 -0.28 -11.55 2.08
C ILE A 45 -0.57 -10.27 1.30
N ILE A 46 -1.28 -10.37 0.18
CA ILE A 46 -1.66 -9.21 -0.65
C ILE A 46 -2.44 -8.19 0.16
N GLY A 47 -3.52 -8.62 0.83
CA GLY A 47 -4.32 -7.72 1.66
C GLY A 47 -3.51 -7.03 2.76
N ARG A 48 -2.57 -7.75 3.40
CA ARG A 48 -1.71 -7.19 4.45
C ARG A 48 -0.72 -6.17 3.89
N VAL A 49 -0.06 -6.47 2.78
CA VAL A 49 0.91 -5.58 2.13
C VAL A 49 0.21 -4.31 1.63
N VAL A 50 -0.92 -4.47 0.94
CA VAL A 50 -1.75 -3.37 0.46
C VAL A 50 -2.19 -2.47 1.61
N ALA A 51 -2.77 -3.03 2.67
CA ALA A 51 -3.23 -2.24 3.81
C ALA A 51 -2.08 -1.49 4.52
N LYS A 52 -0.93 -2.15 4.68
CA LYS A 52 0.27 -1.54 5.27
C LYS A 52 0.74 -0.32 4.47
N ILE A 53 0.88 -0.46 3.16
CA ILE A 53 1.41 0.59 2.29
C ILE A 53 0.36 1.69 2.08
N GLN A 54 -0.90 1.33 1.89
CA GLN A 54 -1.99 2.30 1.76
C GLN A 54 -2.08 3.21 3.00
N ARG A 55 -1.93 2.65 4.21
CA ARG A 55 -1.88 3.44 5.44
C ARG A 55 -0.70 4.42 5.48
N ALA A 56 0.45 4.05 4.93
CA ALA A 56 1.62 4.93 4.85
C ALA A 56 1.38 6.10 3.88
N HIS A 57 0.74 5.84 2.75
CA HIS A 57 0.39 6.86 1.76
C HIS A 57 -0.74 7.81 2.22
N LEU A 58 -1.75 7.28 2.91
CA LEU A 58 -2.89 8.08 3.38
C LEU A 58 -2.61 8.83 4.69
N ASN A 59 -1.66 8.36 5.50
CA ASN A 59 -1.28 8.99 6.76
C ASN A 59 0.25 9.06 6.90
N PRO A 60 0.91 9.86 6.06
CA PRO A 60 2.36 9.99 6.09
C PRO A 60 2.80 10.55 7.46
N PRO A 61 3.88 10.03 8.06
CA PRO A 61 4.34 10.45 9.39
C PRO A 61 4.58 11.96 9.54
N SER A 62 4.97 12.63 8.45
CA SER A 62 5.18 14.08 8.39
C SER A 62 3.92 14.92 8.62
N LEU A 63 2.73 14.34 8.45
CA LEU A 63 1.44 15.00 8.72
C LEU A 63 0.89 14.68 10.12
N ARG A 64 1.54 13.80 10.90
CA ARG A 64 1.17 13.60 12.30
C ARG A 64 1.62 14.82 13.08
N VAL A 65 0.68 15.74 13.30
CA VAL A 65 0.85 16.84 14.24
C VAL A 65 1.17 16.24 15.61
N GLU A 66 2.39 16.44 16.10
CA GLU A 66 2.72 16.11 17.49
C GLU A 66 1.73 16.87 18.37
N PRO A 67 1.07 16.21 19.35
CA PRO A 67 0.21 16.91 20.27
C PRO A 67 1.09 17.92 20.99
N ARG A 68 0.88 19.22 20.71
CA ARG A 68 1.56 20.30 21.41
C ARG A 68 1.22 20.15 22.88
N LEU A 69 2.15 19.57 23.66
CA LEU A 69 2.06 19.50 25.10
C LEU A 69 1.88 20.93 25.61
N ARG A 70 0.64 21.24 26.02
CA ARG A 70 0.34 22.45 26.79
C ARG A 70 0.57 22.08 28.26
N TRP A 71 1.66 22.60 28.81
CA TRP A 71 1.87 22.72 30.25
C TRP A 71 1.04 23.88 30.79
#